data_AF-A0A5K0X907-F1
#
_entry.id   AF-A0A5K0X907-F1
#
_cell.length_a   1.000
_cell.length_b   1.000
_cell.length_c   1.000
_cell.angle_alpha   90.00
_cell.angle_beta   90.00
_cell.angle_gamma   90.00
#
_symmetry.space_group_name_H-M   'P 1'
#
loop_
_entity.id
_entity.type
_entity.pdbx_description
1 polymer ?
#
loop_
_entity_poly.entity_id
_entity_poly.type
_entity_poly.pdbx_seq_one_letter_code
_entity_poly.pdbx_strand_id
1 'polypeptide(L)'
;LNSPDLFDMYSAGVILLQMAIPTLRSSAGIKNFKSEIKNAGYDLKKWRGNTRLRPDLSILELESGRGWDLVTKLISERGSFRRGRLSAAAALRHPYFLLGGDRAAAAFSKLSIASQ
;
A
#
# COMPACT_ATOMS: atom_id res chain seq x y z
N LEU A 1 -25.28 -2.83 4.96
CA LEU A 1 -24.79 -3.87 4.03
C LEU A 1 -23.29 -4.13 4.22
N ASN A 2 -22.86 -5.01 5.12
CA ASN A 2 -21.43 -5.24 5.43
C ASN A 2 -20.56 -5.32 4.16
N SER A 3 -19.52 -4.48 4.09
CA SER A 3 -18.48 -4.50 3.05
C SER A 3 -17.31 -5.33 3.59
N PRO A 4 -17.27 -6.66 3.35
CA PRO A 4 -16.13 -7.50 3.78
C PRO A 4 -14.84 -7.11 3.06
N ASP A 5 -14.95 -6.64 1.82
CA ASP A 5 -13.84 -6.17 0.99
C ASP A 5 -12.98 -5.10 1.68
N LEU A 6 -13.59 -4.19 2.44
CA LEU A 6 -12.85 -3.16 3.16
C LEU A 6 -11.99 -3.72 4.31
N PHE A 7 -12.37 -4.85 4.89
CA PHE A 7 -11.52 -5.53 5.87
C PHE A 7 -10.31 -6.15 5.16
N ASP A 8 -10.53 -6.83 4.04
CA ASP A 8 -9.47 -7.45 3.24
C ASP A 8 -8.48 -6.42 2.69
N MET A 9 -8.97 -5.25 2.27
CA MET A 9 -8.11 -4.18 1.76
C MET A 9 -7.15 -3.61 2.81
N TYR A 10 -7.53 -3.61 4.09
CA TYR A 10 -6.58 -3.29 5.15
C TYR A 10 -5.46 -4.32 5.23
N SER A 11 -5.83 -5.60 5.26
CA SER A 11 -4.86 -6.71 5.26
C SER A 11 -3.94 -6.64 4.04
N ALA A 12 -4.48 -6.33 2.86
CA ALA A 12 -3.69 -6.10 1.65
C ALA A 12 -2.71 -4.93 1.79
N GLY A 13 -3.15 -3.80 2.38
CA GLY A 13 -2.27 -2.67 2.69
C GLY A 13 -1.15 -3.04 3.66
N VAL A 14 -1.45 -3.84 4.68
CA VAL A 14 -0.46 -4.33 5.64
C VAL A 14 0.56 -5.27 4.98
N ILE A 15 0.11 -6.13 4.07
CA ILE A 15 1.00 -6.99 3.28
C ILE A 15 1.89 -6.16 2.35
N LEU A 16 1.33 -5.13 1.69
CA LEU A 16 2.10 -4.21 0.85
C LEU A 16 3.21 -3.50 1.64
N LEU A 17 2.91 -3.03 2.86
CA LEU A 17 3.92 -2.49 3.75
C LEU A 17 5.00 -3.51 4.14
N GLN A 18 4.63 -4.77 4.40
CA GLN A 18 5.62 -5.81 4.70
C GLN A 18 6.49 -6.17 3.49
N MET A 19 5.96 -6.10 2.26
CA MET A 19 6.76 -6.25 1.05
C MET A 19 7.78 -5.11 0.92
N ALA A 20 7.36 -3.87 1.16
CA ALA A 20 8.20 -2.68 1.04
C ALA A 20 9.17 -2.46 2.21
N ILE A 21 8.80 -2.86 3.43
CA ILE A 21 9.52 -2.55 4.67
C ILE A 21 9.90 -3.88 5.36
N PRO A 22 11.13 -4.37 5.15
CA PRO A 22 11.54 -5.68 5.66
C PRO A 22 11.40 -5.86 7.18
N THR A 23 11.60 -4.79 7.95
CA THR A 23 11.50 -4.82 9.41
C THR A 23 10.10 -5.12 9.94
N LEU A 24 9.05 -4.90 9.12
CA LEU A 24 7.67 -5.22 9.46
C LEU A 24 7.33 -6.71 9.29
N ARG A 25 8.19 -7.52 8.65
CA ARG A 25 7.93 -8.95 8.39
C ARG A 25 8.03 -9.84 9.63
N SER A 26 8.68 -9.34 10.68
CA SER A 26 8.78 -10.06 11.96
C SER A 26 7.47 -9.99 12.74
N SER A 27 7.18 -11.02 13.54
CA SER A 27 5.99 -11.05 14.42
C SER A 27 5.95 -9.85 15.38
N ALA A 28 7.10 -9.42 15.88
CA ALA A 28 7.21 -8.23 16.73
C ALA A 28 7.00 -6.94 15.93
N GLY A 29 7.63 -6.81 14.76
CA GLY A 29 7.51 -5.64 13.89
C GLY A 29 6.06 -5.38 13.47
N ILE A 30 5.35 -6.42 13.04
CA ILE A 30 3.95 -6.29 12.63
C ILE A 30 3.02 -6.00 13.81
N LYS A 31 3.28 -6.60 14.98
CA LYS A 31 2.51 -6.34 16.22
C LYS A 31 2.68 -4.88 16.65
N ASN A 32 3.90 -4.37 16.64
CA ASN A 32 4.21 -2.98 16.98
C ASN A 32 3.56 -2.02 15.99
N PHE A 33 3.72 -2.26 14.68
CA PHE A 33 3.07 -1.46 13.65
C PHE A 33 1.55 -1.38 13.84
N LYS A 34 0.88 -2.51 14.05
CA LYS A 34 -0.59 -2.55 14.28
C LYS A 34 -1.01 -1.73 15.51
N SER A 35 -0.19 -1.71 16.56
CA SER A 35 -0.43 -0.88 17.74
C SER A 35 -0.23 0.60 17.43
N GLU A 36 0.89 0.96 16.80
CA GLU A 36 1.23 2.34 16.47
C GLU A 36 0.23 2.97 15.49
N ILE A 37 -0.17 2.24 14.44
CA ILE A 37 -1.10 2.74 13.43
C ILE A 37 -2.51 2.94 14.01
N LYS A 38 -2.93 2.09 14.97
CA LYS A 38 -4.17 2.27 15.71
C LYS A 38 -4.12 3.56 16.55
N ASN A 39 -3.02 3.81 17.25
CA ASN A 39 -2.81 5.05 18.01
C ASN A 39 -2.72 6.29 17.11
N ALA A 40 -2.25 6.12 15.88
CA ALA A 40 -2.23 7.16 14.86
C ALA A 40 -3.59 7.39 14.19
N GLY A 41 -4.66 6.69 14.58
CA GLY A 41 -5.98 6.81 13.94
C GLY A 41 -6.00 6.28 12.51
N TYR A 42 -5.17 5.27 12.23
CA TYR A 42 -4.94 4.69 10.91
C TYR A 42 -4.40 5.68 9.85
N ASP A 43 -3.80 6.78 10.30
CA ASP A 43 -3.08 7.72 9.43
C ASP A 43 -1.61 7.30 9.29
N LEU A 44 -1.24 6.84 8.10
CA LEU A 44 0.12 6.41 7.77
C LEU A 44 1.14 7.57 7.76
N LYS A 45 0.72 8.80 7.45
CA LYS A 45 1.60 9.98 7.51
C LYS A 45 1.92 10.32 8.97
N LYS A 46 0.90 10.29 9.83
CA LYS A 46 1.09 10.46 11.29
C LYS A 46 1.94 9.34 11.87
N TRP A 47 1.74 8.09 11.44
CA TRP A 47 2.58 6.98 11.85
C TRP A 47 4.05 7.18 11.46
N ARG A 48 4.32 7.54 10.20
CA ARG A 48 5.67 7.81 9.69
C ARG A 48 6.43 8.84 10.54
N GLY A 49 5.74 9.90 10.98
CA GLY A 49 6.36 10.94 11.81
C GLY A 49 6.67 10.51 13.25
N ASN A 50 5.99 9.48 13.76
CA ASN A 50 6.06 9.09 15.17
C ASN A 50 6.77 7.75 15.42
N THR A 51 6.85 6.89 14.41
CA THR A 51 7.42 5.55 14.57
C THR A 51 8.91 5.61 14.87
N ARG A 52 9.36 4.87 15.88
CA ARG A 52 10.78 4.73 16.22
C ARG A 52 11.54 3.88 15.20
N LEU A 53 10.81 3.09 14.42
CA LEU A 53 11.36 2.17 13.43
C LEU A 53 12.12 2.89 12.30
N ARG A 54 11.72 4.14 11.99
CA ARG A 54 12.25 4.96 10.88
C ARG A 54 12.55 4.12 9.62
N PRO A 55 11.54 3.42 9.07
CA PRO A 55 11.76 2.50 7.96
C PRO A 55 12.17 3.25 6.70
N ASP A 56 12.93 2.58 5.83
CA ASP A 56 13.13 3.04 4.46
C ASP A 56 11.81 2.91 3.68
N LEU A 57 11.36 4.03 3.10
CA LEU A 57 10.12 4.15 2.34
C LEU A 57 10.38 4.48 0.87
N SER A 58 11.65 4.53 0.43
CA SER A 58 12.07 4.95 -0.90
C SER A 58 11.31 4.22 -2.02
N ILE A 59 11.13 2.90 -1.88
CA ILE A 59 10.40 2.07 -2.86
C ILE A 59 8.92 2.50 -3.03
N LEU A 60 8.27 2.96 -1.95
CA LEU A 60 6.89 3.45 -1.99
C LEU A 60 6.81 4.88 -2.55
N GLU A 61 7.90 5.64 -2.44
CA GLU A 61 8.03 7.01 -2.93
C GLU A 61 8.38 7.11 -4.43
N LEU A 62 8.78 6.00 -5.06
CA LEU A 62 9.00 5.94 -6.50
C LEU A 62 7.77 6.36 -7.31
N GLU A 63 8.02 6.80 -8.55
CA GLU A 63 6.98 7.20 -9.52
C GLU A 63 6.00 8.24 -8.95
N SER A 64 6.53 9.29 -8.31
CA SER A 64 5.76 10.36 -7.65
C SER A 64 4.95 9.90 -6.43
N GLY A 65 5.45 8.92 -5.68
CA GLY A 65 4.82 8.47 -4.44
C GLY A 65 3.51 7.71 -4.60
N ARG A 66 3.28 7.10 -5.77
CA ARG A 66 2.04 6.35 -6.05
C ARG A 66 1.85 5.14 -5.15
N GLY A 67 2.94 4.45 -4.79
CA GLY A 67 2.91 3.32 -3.87
C GLY A 67 2.51 3.76 -2.47
N TRP A 68 3.11 4.86 -2.01
CA TRP A 68 2.79 5.51 -0.75
C TRP A 68 1.33 5.98 -0.69
N ASP A 69 0.84 6.61 -1.75
CA ASP A 69 -0.55 7.07 -1.85
C ASP A 69 -1.54 5.90 -1.82
N LEU A 70 -1.28 4.83 -2.59
CA LEU A 70 -2.10 3.62 -2.57
C LEU A 70 -2.19 3.04 -1.16
N VAL A 71 -1.05 2.78 -0.53
CA VAL A 71 -1.03 2.11 0.78
C VAL A 71 -1.68 2.95 1.88
N THR A 72 -1.54 4.27 1.81
CA THR A 72 -2.24 5.22 2.71
C THR A 72 -3.75 5.03 2.64
N LYS A 73 -4.29 4.91 1.41
CA LYS A 73 -5.73 4.72 1.18
C LYS A 73 -6.22 3.29 1.47
N LEU A 74 -5.34 2.29 1.55
CA LEU A 74 -5.67 0.93 1.96
C LEU A 74 -5.73 0.78 3.48
N ILE A 75 -4.83 1.47 4.20
CA ILE A 75 -4.73 1.40 5.66
C ILE A 75 -5.74 2.30 6.37
N SER A 76 -6.11 3.43 5.75
CA SER A 76 -6.98 4.46 6.35
C SER A 76 -8.21 3.89 7.05
N GLU A 77 -8.64 4.59 8.10
CA GLU A 77 -9.79 4.17 8.90
C GLU A 77 -11.04 3.99 8.03
N ARG A 78 -11.86 3.01 8.39
CA ARG A 78 -13.20 2.87 7.85
C ARG A 78 -14.09 3.86 8.60
N GLY A 79 -14.30 5.06 8.04
CA GLY A 79 -15.20 6.03 8.66
C GLY A 79 -16.63 5.50 8.78
N SER A 80 -17.46 6.15 9.61
CA SER A 80 -18.86 5.78 9.87
C SER A 80 -19.72 5.68 8.60
N PHE A 81 -19.31 6.37 7.53
CA PHE A 81 -19.94 6.35 6.20
C PHE A 81 -19.16 5.52 5.15
N ARG A 82 -18.20 4.68 5.57
CA ARG A 82 -17.25 3.95 4.68
C ARG A 82 -16.41 4.85 3.79
N ARG A 83 -16.21 6.08 4.23
CA ARG A 83 -15.31 7.03 3.57
C ARG A 83 -13.92 6.85 4.15
N GLY A 84 -12.90 6.91 3.31
CA GLY A 84 -11.50 6.69 3.68
C GLY A 84 -10.88 5.54 2.90
N ARG A 85 -11.16 4.30 3.31
CA ARG A 85 -10.53 3.11 2.74
C ARG A 85 -11.05 2.75 1.34
N LEU A 86 -10.14 2.46 0.42
CA LEU A 86 -10.51 1.96 -0.91
C LEU A 86 -11.09 0.54 -0.83
N SER A 87 -12.11 0.28 -1.65
CA SER A 87 -12.51 -1.09 -2.02
C SER A 87 -11.49 -1.71 -2.96
N ALA A 88 -11.54 -3.03 -3.14
CA ALA A 88 -10.66 -3.74 -4.08
C ALA A 88 -10.79 -3.19 -5.51
N ALA A 89 -12.02 -2.96 -5.98
CA ALA A 89 -12.28 -2.41 -7.31
C ALA A 89 -11.73 -0.99 -7.49
N ALA A 90 -11.82 -0.16 -6.44
CA ALA A 90 -11.27 1.20 -6.48
C ALA A 90 -9.73 1.18 -6.41
N ALA A 91 -9.15 0.26 -5.64
CA ALA A 91 -7.70 0.07 -5.56
C ALA A 91 -7.10 -0.34 -6.91
N LEU A 92 -7.73 -1.24 -7.65
CA LEU A 92 -7.26 -1.66 -8.98
C LEU A 92 -7.24 -0.51 -10.01
N ARG A 93 -8.10 0.49 -9.85
CA ARG A 93 -8.13 1.70 -10.71
C ARG A 93 -7.09 2.74 -10.29
N HIS A 94 -6.30 2.48 -9.25
CA HIS A 94 -5.31 3.43 -8.76
C HIS A 94 -4.16 3.61 -9.76
N PRO A 95 -3.61 4.83 -9.95
CA PRO A 95 -2.48 5.09 -10.84
C PRO A 95 -1.21 4.28 -10.56
N TYR A 96 -1.12 3.65 -9.39
CA TYR A 96 -0.06 2.69 -9.05
C TYR A 96 -0.06 1.48 -10.00
N PHE A 97 -1.24 0.96 -10.36
CA PHE A 97 -1.36 -0.21 -11.23
C PHE A 97 -1.35 0.15 -12.73
N LEU A 98 -1.68 1.40 -13.07
CA LEU A 98 -1.78 1.84 -14.47
C LEU A 98 -0.41 1.96 -15.16
N LEU A 99 0.67 2.28 -14.43
CA LEU A 99 2.03 2.33 -15.00
C LEU A 99 2.68 0.95 -15.18
N GLY A 100 2.19 -0.07 -14.47
CA GLY A 100 2.66 -1.45 -14.65
C GLY A 100 2.25 -2.02 -16.01
N GLY A 101 1.07 -1.63 -16.51
CA GLY A 101 0.59 -2.00 -17.84
C GLY A 101 1.51 -1.52 -18.96
N ASP A 102 1.92 -0.25 -18.92
CA ASP A 102 2.75 0.34 -19.97
C ASP A 102 4.20 -0.17 -19.94
N ARG A 103 4.78 -0.37 -18.75
CA ARG A 103 6.15 -0.93 -18.65
C ARG A 103 6.20 -2.42 -18.95
N ALA A 104 5.19 -3.20 -18.55
CA ALA A 104 5.09 -4.59 -18.94
C ALA A 104 4.87 -4.70 -20.45
N ALA A 105 3.94 -3.94 -21.03
CA ALA A 105 3.72 -3.88 -22.48
C ALA A 105 4.99 -3.46 -23.23
N ALA A 106 5.74 -2.47 -22.72
CA ALA A 106 7.02 -2.05 -23.30
C ALA A 106 8.11 -3.13 -23.17
N ALA A 107 8.17 -3.87 -22.06
CA ALA A 107 9.09 -4.99 -21.88
C ALA A 107 8.76 -6.16 -22.82
N PHE A 108 7.47 -6.51 -22.96
CA PHE A 108 7.00 -7.51 -23.94
C PHE A 108 7.30 -7.08 -25.39
N SER A 109 7.14 -5.79 -25.70
CA SER A 109 7.48 -5.25 -27.02
C SER A 109 8.97 -5.36 -27.32
N LYS A 110 9.85 -5.08 -26.34
CA LYS A 110 11.30 -5.23 -26.49
C LYS A 110 11.74 -6.69 -26.64
N LEU A 111 11.10 -7.62 -25.93
CA LEU A 111 11.36 -9.05 -26.04
C LEU A 111 10.96 -9.60 -27.42
N SER A 112 9.83 -9.15 -27.97
CA SER A 112 9.37 -9.56 -29.31
C SER A 112 10.28 -9.08 -30.44
N ILE A 113 10.97 -7.96 -30.26
CA ILE A 113 11.90 -7.40 -31.26
C ILE A 113 13.26 -8.11 -31.19
N ALA A 114 13.68 -8.58 -30.01
CA ALA A 114 14.93 -9.31 -29.83
C ALA A 114 14.89 -10.76 -30.33
N SER A 115 13.70 -11.28 -30.67
CA SER A 115 13.47 -12.63 -31.19
C SER A 115 13.27 -12.68 -32.72
N GLN A 116 13.61 -11.61 -33.44
CA GLN A 116 13.64 -11.54 -34.92
C GLN A 116 15.08 -11.41 -35.43
#